data_AF-A0A235B891-F1
#
_entry.id   AF-A0A235B891-F1
#
_cell.length_a   1.000
_cell.length_b   1.000
_cell.length_c   1.000
_cell.angle_alpha   90.00
_cell.angle_beta   90.00
_cell.angle_gamma   90.00
#
_symmetry.space_group_name_H-M   'P 1'
#
loop_
_entity.id
_entity.type
_entity.pdbx_description
1 polymer ?
#
loop_
_entity_poly.entity_id
_entity_poly.type
_entity_poly.pdbx_seq_one_letter_code
_entity_poly.pdbx_strand_id
1 'polypeptide(L)'
;MEYVQRKALPNDKGILMDSPGYEIYNRELIRKVFPRIITEAYDVVYKDMKRKPEIRDIVYFYFLLQSYIDGNETRKDGANNDRFGACFLSYDAITRAMRIDRNRIKLLADILETNGIIRVVDRWEGTKRFRWYFPSFCPRITEDGYLVDEDGEKIVPDLEKYKAKRRGQKKSP
;
A
#
# COMPACT_ATOMS: atom_id res chain seq x y z
N MET A 1 -22.22 -30.13 14.34
CA MET A 1 -21.03 -29.24 14.34
C MET A 1 -21.45 -28.01 13.56
N GLU A 2 -21.75 -26.91 14.24
CA GLU A 2 -22.19 -25.67 13.58
C GLU A 2 -21.01 -25.13 12.78
N TYR A 3 -21.17 -25.01 11.46
CA TYR A 3 -20.20 -24.30 10.63
C TYR A 3 -20.27 -22.82 11.02
N VAL A 4 -19.36 -22.36 11.87
CA VAL A 4 -19.19 -20.93 12.10
C VAL A 4 -18.65 -20.34 10.82
N GLN A 5 -19.53 -19.76 10.02
CA GLN A 5 -19.15 -19.05 8.81
C GLN A 5 -18.25 -17.89 9.24
N ARG A 6 -16.96 -17.98 8.92
CA ARG A 6 -16.01 -16.89 9.19
C ARG A 6 -16.51 -15.64 8.48
N LYS A 7 -16.67 -14.54 9.22
CA LYS A 7 -16.92 -13.22 8.63
C LYS A 7 -15.80 -12.92 7.63
N ALA A 8 -16.12 -12.35 6.47
CA ALA A 8 -15.08 -11.93 5.56
C ALA A 8 -14.22 -10.87 6.25
N LEU A 9 -12.91 -10.93 6.01
CA LEU A 9 -11.95 -9.98 6.53
C LEU A 9 -11.30 -9.24 5.36
N PRO A 10 -10.98 -7.95 5.52
CA PRO A 10 -10.26 -7.19 4.50
C PRO A 10 -8.95 -7.84 4.06
N ASN A 11 -8.75 -7.95 2.74
CA ASN A 11 -7.52 -8.41 2.12
C ASN A 11 -7.02 -9.73 2.76
N ASP A 12 -5.77 -9.78 3.21
CA ASP A 12 -5.09 -10.91 3.86
C ASP A 12 -5.19 -10.89 5.40
N LYS A 13 -6.10 -10.09 5.99
CA LYS A 13 -6.24 -9.98 7.46
C LYS A 13 -6.62 -11.31 8.12
N GLY A 14 -7.30 -12.21 7.42
CA GLY A 14 -7.58 -13.56 7.94
C GLY A 14 -6.29 -14.31 8.29
N ILE A 15 -5.26 -14.19 7.45
CA ILE A 15 -3.95 -14.81 7.67
C ILE A 15 -3.28 -14.23 8.92
N LEU A 16 -3.38 -12.91 9.12
CA LEU A 16 -2.88 -12.26 10.34
C LEU A 16 -3.52 -12.85 11.60
N MET A 17 -4.84 -13.01 11.58
CA MET A 17 -5.62 -13.51 12.71
C MET A 17 -5.38 -15.00 12.99
N ASP A 18 -4.96 -15.75 11.98
CA ASP A 18 -4.60 -17.16 12.08
C ASP A 18 -3.16 -17.39 12.54
N SER A 19 -2.33 -16.35 12.52
CA SER A 19 -0.94 -16.40 12.96
C SER A 19 -0.87 -16.58 14.49
N PRO A 20 0.04 -17.43 15.00
CA PRO A 20 0.25 -17.57 16.43
C PRO A 20 0.83 -16.28 17.04
N GLY A 21 0.12 -15.72 18.02
CA GLY A 21 0.53 -14.51 18.74
C GLY A 21 -0.34 -13.29 18.42
N TYR A 22 -0.27 -12.27 19.28
CA TYR A 22 -1.03 -11.03 19.08
C TYR A 22 -0.21 -10.04 18.25
N GLU A 23 -0.50 -9.94 16.96
CA GLU A 23 0.06 -8.92 16.06
C GLU A 23 -1.05 -8.03 15.49
N ILE A 24 -0.99 -6.73 15.77
CA ILE A 24 -1.94 -5.72 15.25
C ILE A 24 -1.59 -5.34 13.79
N TYR A 25 -0.31 -5.45 13.43
CA TYR A 25 0.25 -5.21 12.12
C TYR A 25 1.44 -6.15 11.91
N ASN A 26 1.78 -6.45 10.65
CA ASN A 26 2.96 -7.26 10.34
C ASN A 26 4.24 -6.48 10.67
N ARG A 27 4.90 -6.87 11.76
CA ARG A 27 6.14 -6.23 12.25
C ARG A 27 7.32 -6.36 11.30
N GLU A 28 7.33 -7.37 10.44
CA GLU A 28 8.41 -7.60 9.47
C GLU A 28 8.39 -6.55 8.35
N LEU A 29 7.24 -5.91 8.08
CA LEU A 29 7.21 -4.71 7.22
C LEU A 29 8.09 -3.59 7.80
N ILE A 30 8.02 -3.37 9.11
CA ILE A 30 8.81 -2.34 9.80
C ILE A 30 10.28 -2.74 9.92
N ARG A 31 10.54 -4.00 10.23
CA ARG A 31 11.90 -4.49 10.54
C ARG A 31 12.75 -4.76 9.31
N LYS A 32 12.14 -5.23 8.21
CA LYS A 32 12.85 -5.72 7.02
C LYS A 32 12.49 -4.93 5.77
N VAL A 33 11.18 -4.80 5.47
CA VAL A 33 10.73 -4.29 4.17
C VAL A 33 10.96 -2.78 4.02
N PHE A 34 10.46 -1.94 4.93
CA PHE A 34 10.65 -0.50 4.82
C PHE A 34 12.12 -0.06 4.88
N PRO A 35 12.98 -0.62 5.77
CA PRO A 35 14.41 -0.33 5.73
C PRO A 35 15.03 -0.64 4.37
N ARG A 36 14.71 -1.81 3.80
CA ARG A 36 15.20 -2.23 2.48
C ARG A 36 14.74 -1.27 1.38
N ILE A 37 13.46 -0.89 1.34
CA ILE A 37 12.93 0.10 0.39
C ILE A 37 13.61 1.47 0.53
N ILE A 38 13.82 1.94 1.76
CA ILE A 38 14.46 3.24 2.03
C ILE A 38 15.92 3.23 1.54
N THR A 39 16.65 2.14 1.80
CA THR A 39 18.01 1.92 1.29
C THR A 39 18.04 1.87 -0.23
N GLU A 40 17.19 1.07 -0.88
CA GLU A 40 17.09 1.02 -2.34
C GLU A 40 16.81 2.42 -2.93
N ALA A 41 15.88 3.16 -2.35
CA ALA A 41 15.54 4.48 -2.84
C ALA A 41 16.72 5.45 -2.71
N TYR A 42 17.38 5.51 -1.56
CA TYR A 42 18.45 6.50 -1.36
C TYR A 42 19.79 6.12 -1.96
N ASP A 43 20.15 4.84 -1.95
CA ASP A 43 21.50 4.38 -2.27
C ASP A 43 21.59 3.79 -3.68
N VAL A 44 20.46 3.46 -4.29
CA VAL A 44 20.39 2.99 -5.69
C VAL A 44 19.74 4.05 -6.57
N VAL A 45 18.47 4.40 -6.30
CA VAL A 45 17.67 5.24 -7.21
C VAL A 45 18.11 6.71 -7.18
N TYR A 46 18.35 7.24 -5.98
CA TYR A 46 18.66 8.65 -5.74
C TYR A 46 20.12 8.90 -5.35
N LYS A 47 21.02 7.93 -5.61
CA LYS A 47 22.42 7.97 -5.17
C LYS A 47 23.16 9.24 -5.62
N ASP A 48 22.92 9.68 -6.85
CA ASP A 48 23.60 10.82 -7.49
C ASP A 48 22.84 12.15 -7.31
N MET A 49 21.69 12.14 -6.63
CA MET A 49 20.88 13.33 -6.45
C MET A 49 21.33 14.15 -5.24
N LYS A 50 21.69 15.42 -5.48
CA LYS A 50 22.01 16.40 -4.44
C LYS A 50 20.86 16.65 -3.45
N ARG A 51 19.61 16.56 -3.92
CA ARG A 51 18.40 16.70 -3.09
C ARG A 51 17.53 15.47 -3.31
N LYS A 52 17.50 14.57 -2.33
CA LYS A 52 16.69 13.35 -2.36
C LYS A 52 15.26 13.66 -1.86
N PRO A 53 14.22 13.04 -2.43
CA PRO A 53 12.86 13.16 -1.90
C PRO A 53 12.75 12.43 -0.55
N GLU A 54 11.91 12.88 0.38
CA GLU A 54 11.76 12.21 1.69
C GLU A 54 11.04 10.85 1.55
N ILE A 55 11.75 9.74 1.50
CA ILE A 55 11.14 8.41 1.32
C ILE A 55 10.60 7.84 2.65
N ARG A 56 11.06 8.32 3.80
CA ARG A 56 10.66 7.77 5.11
C ARG A 56 9.17 7.95 5.43
N ASP A 57 8.53 8.93 4.80
CA ASP A 57 7.07 9.15 4.86
C ASP A 57 6.25 7.92 4.41
N ILE A 58 6.86 6.96 3.70
CA ILE A 58 6.21 5.74 3.25
C ILE A 58 5.61 4.92 4.41
N VAL A 59 6.27 4.93 5.57
CA VAL A 59 5.82 4.20 6.77
C VAL A 59 4.55 4.83 7.31
N TYR A 60 4.56 6.17 7.49
CA TYR A 60 3.37 6.89 7.94
C TYR A 60 2.23 6.76 6.93
N PHE A 61 2.53 6.83 5.62
CA PHE A 61 1.53 6.66 4.59
C PHE A 61 0.84 5.30 4.67
N TYR A 62 1.60 4.21 4.81
CA TYR A 62 1.04 2.87 4.96
C TYR A 62 0.08 2.75 6.15
N PHE A 63 0.48 3.21 7.34
CA PHE A 63 -0.37 3.16 8.52
C PHE A 63 -1.59 4.09 8.42
N LEU A 64 -1.45 5.24 7.76
CA LEU A 64 -2.57 6.09 7.43
C LEU A 64 -3.57 5.34 6.56
N LEU A 65 -3.12 4.62 5.52
CA LEU A 65 -4.03 3.83 4.70
C LEU A 65 -4.74 2.74 5.52
N GLN A 66 -4.01 2.01 6.37
CA GLN A 66 -4.61 0.97 7.22
C GLN A 66 -5.67 1.51 8.18
N SER A 67 -5.46 2.70 8.73
CA SER A 67 -6.36 3.32 9.71
C SER A 67 -7.72 3.73 9.13
N TYR A 68 -7.82 3.82 7.79
CA TYR A 68 -9.02 4.28 7.08
C TYR A 68 -9.58 3.21 6.12
N ILE A 69 -9.35 1.93 6.41
CA ILE A 69 -9.93 0.82 5.64
C ILE A 69 -11.44 0.71 5.91
N ASP A 70 -12.23 0.59 4.84
CA ASP A 70 -13.65 0.27 4.95
C ASP A 70 -13.83 -1.20 5.33
N GLY A 71 -14.28 -1.45 6.57
CA GLY A 71 -14.53 -2.77 7.12
C GLY A 71 -15.95 -3.31 6.84
N ASN A 72 -16.79 -2.59 6.09
CA ASN A 72 -18.14 -3.04 5.79
C ASN A 72 -18.14 -3.92 4.54
N GLU A 73 -18.33 -5.23 4.72
CA GLU A 73 -18.42 -6.20 3.62
C GLU A 73 -19.67 -5.97 2.75
N THR A 74 -20.79 -5.65 3.39
CA THR A 74 -22.09 -5.42 2.74
C THR A 74 -22.53 -3.97 2.95
N ARG A 75 -23.19 -3.41 1.92
CA ARG A 75 -23.91 -2.14 2.00
C ARG A 75 -25.20 -2.32 2.81
N LYS A 76 -25.87 -1.20 3.11
CA LYS A 76 -27.15 -1.19 3.87
C LYS A 76 -28.28 -1.93 3.16
N ASP A 77 -28.21 -2.07 1.84
CA ASP A 77 -29.18 -2.78 0.99
C ASP A 77 -28.85 -4.28 0.85
N GLY A 78 -27.82 -4.77 1.53
CA GLY A 78 -27.38 -6.17 1.47
C GLY A 78 -26.47 -6.52 0.28
N ALA A 79 -26.20 -5.57 -0.63
CA ALA A 79 -25.27 -5.80 -1.74
C ALA A 79 -23.80 -5.77 -1.27
N ASN A 80 -22.92 -6.46 -1.99
CA ASN A 80 -21.47 -6.43 -1.72
C ASN A 80 -20.90 -5.00 -1.85
N ASN A 81 -20.03 -4.63 -0.93
CA ASN A 81 -19.36 -3.34 -0.96
C ASN A 81 -18.03 -3.44 -1.72
N ASP A 82 -17.98 -2.86 -2.92
CA ASP A 82 -16.76 -2.80 -3.74
C ASP A 82 -15.56 -2.11 -3.04
N ARG A 83 -15.83 -1.32 -1.99
CA ARG A 83 -14.80 -0.65 -1.18
C ARG A 83 -14.32 -1.48 0.00
N PHE A 84 -14.89 -2.65 0.24
CA PHE A 84 -14.47 -3.49 1.34
C PHE A 84 -12.96 -3.77 1.26
N GLY A 85 -12.23 -3.41 2.32
CA GLY A 85 -10.77 -3.51 2.37
C GLY A 85 -9.99 -2.39 1.69
N ALA A 86 -10.65 -1.40 1.09
CA ALA A 86 -10.02 -0.20 0.55
C ALA A 86 -9.93 0.92 1.59
N CYS A 87 -8.83 1.67 1.56
CA CYS A 87 -8.77 3.01 2.13
C CYS A 87 -9.62 3.97 1.27
N PHE A 88 -10.59 4.62 1.91
CA PHE A 88 -11.55 5.51 1.25
C PHE A 88 -11.19 7.00 1.36
N LEU A 89 -10.01 7.34 1.90
CA LEU A 89 -9.59 8.73 2.01
C LEU A 89 -9.44 9.40 0.65
N SER A 90 -9.94 10.64 0.54
CA SER A 90 -9.68 11.48 -0.62
C SER A 90 -8.22 11.95 -0.65
N TYR A 91 -7.72 12.28 -1.84
CA TYR A 91 -6.38 12.86 -1.99
C TYR A 91 -6.17 14.12 -1.14
N ASP A 92 -7.21 14.94 -0.96
CA ASP A 92 -7.13 16.15 -0.15
C ASP A 92 -7.03 15.82 1.34
N ALA A 93 -7.73 14.79 1.81
CA ALA A 93 -7.60 14.31 3.19
C ALA A 93 -6.18 13.77 3.46
N ILE A 94 -5.63 12.96 2.54
CA ILE A 94 -4.26 12.46 2.64
C ILE A 94 -3.25 13.61 2.64
N THR A 95 -3.40 14.58 1.72
CA THR A 95 -2.55 15.79 1.63
C THR A 95 -2.55 16.56 2.95
N ARG A 96 -3.73 16.74 3.58
CA ARG A 96 -3.86 17.44 4.86
C ARG A 96 -3.24 16.65 6.02
N ALA A 97 -3.47 15.34 6.07
CA ALA A 97 -2.97 14.47 7.14
C ALA A 97 -1.44 14.30 7.09
N MET A 98 -0.87 14.22 5.90
CA MET A 98 0.57 14.02 5.69
C MET A 98 1.36 15.31 5.49
N ARG A 99 0.69 16.44 5.19
CA ARG A 99 1.33 17.73 4.86
C ARG A 99 2.31 17.65 3.68
N ILE A 100 2.03 16.79 2.71
CA ILE A 100 2.81 16.63 1.47
C ILE A 100 1.92 16.77 0.24
N ASP A 101 2.51 17.14 -0.90
CA ASP A 101 1.76 17.34 -2.14
C ASP A 101 1.33 16.02 -2.82
N ARG A 102 0.44 16.15 -3.81
CA ARG A 102 -0.12 14.99 -4.54
C ARG A 102 0.92 14.18 -5.33
N ASN A 103 1.99 14.80 -5.83
CA ASN A 103 3.06 14.08 -6.53
C ASN A 103 3.85 13.23 -5.56
N ARG A 104 4.09 13.74 -4.35
CA ARG A 104 4.71 13.00 -3.25
C ARG A 104 3.86 11.81 -2.81
N ILE A 105 2.55 12.01 -2.60
CA ILE A 105 1.61 10.90 -2.32
C ILE A 105 1.66 9.86 -3.44
N LYS A 106 1.64 10.30 -4.70
CA LYS A 106 1.72 9.40 -5.85
C LYS A 106 3.01 8.60 -5.86
N LEU A 107 4.15 9.23 -5.58
CA LEU A 107 5.44 8.54 -5.49
C LEU A 107 5.42 7.46 -4.40
N LEU A 108 4.95 7.80 -3.20
CA LEU A 108 4.88 6.83 -2.09
C LEU A 108 3.92 5.68 -2.43
N ALA A 109 2.80 5.95 -3.09
CA ALA A 109 1.87 4.92 -3.55
C ALA A 109 2.50 4.01 -4.62
N ASP A 110 3.19 4.59 -5.61
CA ASP A 110 3.84 3.82 -6.68
C ASP A 110 4.97 2.93 -6.10
N ILE A 111 5.69 3.38 -5.06
CA ILE A 111 6.70 2.57 -4.33
C ILE A 111 6.05 1.44 -3.53
N LEU A 112 4.99 1.72 -2.77
CA LEU A 112 4.27 0.70 -2.01
C LEU A 112 3.67 -0.37 -2.95
N GLU A 113 3.10 0.06 -4.07
CA GLU A 113 2.44 -0.82 -5.04
C GLU A 113 3.45 -1.73 -5.75
N THR A 114 4.58 -1.19 -6.20
CA THR A 114 5.60 -2.02 -6.88
C THR A 114 6.27 -3.03 -5.95
N ASN A 115 6.21 -2.81 -4.63
CA ASN A 115 6.66 -3.78 -3.62
C ASN A 115 5.56 -4.74 -3.16
N GLY A 116 4.34 -4.65 -3.71
CA GLY A 116 3.21 -5.51 -3.33
C GLY A 116 2.55 -5.18 -1.98
N ILE A 117 2.95 -4.08 -1.32
CA ILE A 117 2.42 -3.72 0.01
C ILE A 117 0.99 -3.18 -0.08
N ILE A 118 0.66 -2.54 -1.20
CA ILE A 118 -0.70 -2.08 -1.50
C ILE A 118 -1.06 -2.45 -2.93
N ARG A 119 -2.36 -2.62 -3.20
CA ARG A 119 -2.91 -2.61 -4.57
C ARG A 119 -3.67 -1.31 -4.81
N VAL A 120 -3.47 -0.65 -5.95
CA VAL A 120 -4.19 0.58 -6.31
C VAL A 120 -5.22 0.30 -7.40
N VAL A 121 -6.45 0.75 -7.19
CA VAL A 121 -7.51 0.68 -8.21
C VAL A 121 -8.03 2.09 -8.48
N ASP A 122 -8.04 2.46 -9.76
CA ASP A 122 -8.70 3.68 -10.21
C ASP A 122 -10.20 3.44 -10.38
N ARG A 123 -11.00 4.27 -9.73
CA ARG A 123 -12.47 4.29 -9.88
C ARG A 123 -12.92 5.63 -10.42
N TRP A 124 -13.90 5.59 -11.31
CA TRP A 124 -14.51 6.77 -11.88
C TRP A 124 -15.95 6.87 -11.39
N GLU A 125 -16.28 7.99 -10.75
CA GLU A 125 -17.66 8.34 -10.41
C GLU A 125 -18.00 9.62 -11.18
N GLY A 126 -18.77 9.46 -12.27
CA GLY A 126 -18.97 10.52 -13.25
C GLY A 126 -17.63 10.94 -13.87
N THR A 127 -17.29 12.23 -13.76
CA THR A 127 -16.03 12.78 -14.27
C THR A 127 -14.89 12.77 -13.24
N LYS A 128 -15.16 12.34 -12.01
CA LYS A 128 -14.17 12.35 -10.93
C LYS A 128 -13.48 11.00 -10.84
N ARG A 129 -12.14 11.03 -10.86
CA ARG A 129 -11.29 9.87 -10.60
C ARG A 129 -10.94 9.80 -9.12
N PHE A 130 -11.20 8.65 -8.52
CA PHE A 130 -10.80 8.27 -7.17
C PHE A 130 -9.76 7.16 -7.23
N ARG A 131 -8.83 7.17 -6.27
CA ARG A 131 -7.90 6.06 -6.06
C ARG A 131 -8.28 5.33 -4.80
N TRP A 132 -8.53 4.04 -4.92
CA TRP A 132 -8.70 3.14 -3.80
C TRP A 132 -7.38 2.40 -3.59
N TYR A 133 -6.91 2.43 -2.35
CA TYR A 133 -5.70 1.73 -1.93
C TYR A 133 -6.14 0.53 -1.10
N PHE A 134 -5.67 -0.67 -1.42
CA PHE A 134 -5.94 -1.90 -0.68
C PHE A 134 -4.64 -2.34 -0.01
N PRO A 135 -4.40 -2.01 1.27
CA PRO A 135 -3.19 -2.38 1.97
C PRO A 135 -3.21 -3.85 2.38
N SER A 136 -2.09 -4.54 2.20
CA SER A 136 -1.87 -5.84 2.81
C SER A 136 -1.64 -5.68 4.32
N PHE A 137 -2.27 -6.53 5.11
CA PHE A 137 -2.19 -6.63 6.56
C PHE A 137 -1.12 -7.63 7.02
N CYS A 138 -0.90 -8.70 6.25
CA CYS A 138 -0.01 -9.80 6.64
C CYS A 138 0.70 -10.43 5.43
N PRO A 139 1.56 -9.67 4.74
CA PRO A 139 2.28 -10.24 3.62
C PRO A 139 3.31 -11.26 4.12
N ARG A 140 3.50 -12.33 3.35
CA ARG A 140 4.64 -13.24 3.56
C ARG A 140 5.92 -12.51 3.17
N ILE A 141 6.92 -12.50 4.06
CA ILE A 141 8.15 -11.72 3.90
C ILE A 141 9.35 -12.64 4.01
N THR A 142 10.25 -12.53 3.04
CA THR A 142 11.57 -13.18 3.02
C THR A 142 12.54 -12.55 4.03
N GLU A 143 13.61 -13.27 4.39
CA GLU A 143 14.64 -12.75 5.30
C GLU A 143 15.29 -11.46 4.80
N ASP A 144 15.48 -11.31 3.48
CA ASP A 144 16.04 -10.10 2.87
C ASP A 144 14.99 -9.01 2.62
N GLY A 145 13.77 -9.16 3.16
CA GLY A 145 12.79 -8.10 3.25
C GLY A 145 11.97 -7.87 1.97
N TYR A 146 11.85 -8.86 1.11
CA TYR A 146 10.89 -8.86 -0.02
C TYR A 146 9.60 -9.58 0.35
N LEU A 147 8.50 -9.09 -0.23
CA LEU A 147 7.22 -9.77 -0.15
C LEU A 147 7.21 -10.99 -1.07
N VAL A 148 6.36 -11.95 -0.71
CA VAL A 148 6.14 -13.19 -1.45
C VAL A 148 4.69 -13.23 -1.91
N ASP A 149 4.46 -13.54 -3.18
CA ASP A 149 3.12 -13.67 -3.76
C ASP A 149 2.42 -14.97 -3.33
N GLU A 150 1.29 -15.31 -3.95
CA GLU A 150 0.50 -16.51 -3.63
C GLU A 150 1.26 -17.81 -3.95
N ASP A 151 2.08 -17.80 -5.00
CA ASP A 151 2.83 -18.96 -5.49
C ASP A 151 4.12 -19.22 -4.71
N GLY A 152 4.51 -18.29 -3.83
CA GLY A 152 5.76 -18.39 -3.08
C GLY A 152 6.93 -17.66 -3.74
N GLU A 153 6.66 -16.91 -4.81
CA GLU A 153 7.67 -16.19 -5.56
C GLU A 153 7.90 -14.79 -5.01
N LYS A 154 9.16 -14.33 -5.12
CA LYS A 154 9.58 -13.03 -4.62
C LYS A 154 9.02 -11.92 -5.50
N ILE A 155 8.33 -10.95 -4.89
CA ILE A 155 7.90 -9.72 -5.56
C ILE A 155 9.11 -8.76 -5.64
N VAL A 156 9.76 -8.73 -6.80
CA VAL A 156 10.87 -7.81 -7.09
C VAL A 156 10.32 -6.47 -7.59
N PRO A 157 10.63 -5.34 -6.93
CA PRO A 157 10.09 -4.05 -7.31
C PRO A 157 10.73 -3.51 -8.59
N ASP A 158 9.90 -2.93 -9.46
CA ASP A 158 10.36 -2.05 -10.53
C ASP A 158 10.86 -0.72 -9.93
N LEU A 159 12.19 -0.57 -9.85
CA LEU A 159 12.86 0.62 -9.29
C LEU A 159 12.67 1.88 -10.15
N GLU A 160 12.23 1.79 -11.41
CA GLU A 160 11.88 2.98 -12.19
C GLU A 160 10.68 3.70 -11.59
N LYS A 161 9.76 2.97 -10.94
CA LYS A 161 8.62 3.56 -10.23
C LYS A 161 9.01 4.34 -8.98
N TYR A 162 10.23 4.16 -8.48
CA TYR A 162 10.74 4.97 -7.37
C TYR A 162 11.13 6.36 -7.81
N LYS A 163 11.21 6.66 -9.12
CA LYS A 163 11.59 7.99 -9.63
C LYS A 163 10.39 8.92 -9.63
N ALA A 164 10.55 10.09 -8.99
CA ALA A 164 9.55 11.16 -9.08
C ALA A 164 9.34 11.58 -10.54
N LYS A 165 8.12 11.44 -11.05
CA LYS A 165 7.79 11.88 -12.41
C LYS A 165 7.94 13.40 -12.50
N ARG A 166 8.91 13.86 -13.30
CA ARG A 166 9.08 15.29 -13.60
C ARG A 166 7.89 15.77 -14.43
N ARG A 167 7.32 16.93 -14.08
CA ARG A 167 6.34 17.62 -14.94
C ARG A 167 7.01 17.86 -16.30
N GLY A 168 6.46 17.29 -17.37
CA GLY A 168 6.90 17.56 -18.76
C GLY A 168 7.48 16.37 -19.55
N GLN A 169 7.66 15.18 -18.97
CA GLN A 169 7.98 14.01 -19.79
C GLN A 169 6.72 13.56 -20.54
N LYS A 170 6.64 13.92 -21.83
CA LYS A 170 5.71 13.32 -22.79
C LYS A 170 5.86 11.80 -22.67
N LYS A 171 4.74 11.09 -22.52
CA LYS A 171 4.73 9.64 -22.73
C LYS A 171 5.30 9.43 -24.14
N SER A 172 6.42 8.71 -24.24
CA SER A 172 6.83 8.20 -25.56
C SER A 172 5.79 7.16 -25.99
N PRO A 173 5.48 7.09 -27.31
CA PRO A 173 4.43 6.23 -27.85
C PRO A 173 4.55 4.77 -27.42
#